data_AF-A0A1V5KQD7-F1
#
_entry.id   AF-A0A1V5KQD7-F1
#
_cell.length_a   1.000
_cell.length_b   1.000
_cell.length_c   1.000
_cell.angle_alpha   90.00
_cell.angle_beta   90.00
_cell.angle_gamma   90.00
#
_symmetry.space_group_name_H-M   'P 1'
#
loop_
_entity.id
_entity.type
_entity.pdbx_description
1 polymer ?
#
loop_
_entity_poly.entity_id
_entity_poly.type
_entity_poly.pdbx_seq_one_letter_code
_entity_poly.pdbx_strand_id
1 'polypeptide(L)'
;MLNLANSNWESWKKTLGQAVEFAEELGISKNHISSIAQQVGDLLAQNVPPANPEQKVVKELWDVASQDEKQVLANLMTKLATR
;
A
#
# COMPACT_ATOMS: atom_id res chain seq x y z
N MET A 1 -11.53 3.83 -12.58
CA MET A 1 -10.69 4.50 -11.58
C MET A 1 -10.65 3.63 -10.34
N LEU A 2 -9.47 3.31 -9.80
CA LEU A 2 -9.36 2.57 -8.53
C LEU A 2 -9.99 3.43 -7.43
N ASN A 3 -11.08 2.96 -6.84
CA ASN A 3 -11.76 3.68 -5.77
C ASN A 3 -11.06 3.38 -4.43
N LEU A 4 -9.98 4.11 -4.16
CA LEU A 4 -9.17 3.96 -2.95
C LEU A 4 -9.88 4.48 -1.67
N ALA A 5 -11.02 5.16 -1.83
CA ALA A 5 -11.81 5.75 -0.74
C ALA A 5 -12.84 4.79 -0.12
N ASN A 6 -12.66 3.47 -0.27
CA ASN A 6 -13.56 2.52 0.37
C ASN A 6 -13.17 2.42 1.85
N SER A 7 -14.05 2.90 2.74
CA SER A 7 -13.84 2.98 4.19
C SER A 7 -13.68 1.62 4.88
N ASN A 8 -13.91 0.51 4.17
CA ASN A 8 -13.71 -0.85 4.68
C ASN A 8 -12.28 -1.35 4.43
N TRP A 9 -11.56 -1.64 5.51
CA TRP A 9 -10.20 -2.22 5.51
C TRP A 9 -10.05 -3.45 4.61
N GLU A 10 -11.02 -4.37 4.63
CA GLU A 10 -10.97 -5.58 3.82
C GLU A 10 -11.09 -5.27 2.32
N SER A 11 -11.89 -4.26 1.96
CA SER A 11 -11.99 -3.81 0.57
C SER A 11 -10.69 -3.17 0.10
N TRP A 12 -10.06 -2.36 0.97
CA TRP A 12 -8.79 -1.73 0.68
C TRP A 12 -7.67 -2.77 0.46
N LYS A 13 -7.57 -3.79 1.33
CA LYS A 13 -6.64 -4.91 1.14
C LYS A 13 -6.92 -5.67 -0.16
N LYS A 14 -8.18 -5.98 -0.46
CA LYS A 14 -8.56 -6.67 -1.69
C LYS A 14 -8.12 -5.89 -2.93
N THR A 15 -8.34 -4.58 -2.96
CA THR A 15 -7.92 -3.73 -4.09
C THR A 15 -6.40 -3.74 -4.27
N LEU A 16 -5.64 -3.67 -3.17
CA LEU A 16 -4.18 -3.77 -3.24
C LEU A 16 -3.71 -5.15 -3.67
N GLY A 17 -4.32 -6.22 -3.16
CA GLY A 17 -4.01 -7.59 -3.53
C GLY A 17 -4.20 -7.82 -5.03
N GLN A 18 -5.33 -7.37 -5.57
CA GLN A 18 -5.61 -7.43 -7.01
C GLN A 18 -4.60 -6.64 -7.85
N ALA A 19 -4.13 -5.49 -7.38
CA ALA A 19 -3.11 -4.71 -8.09
C ALA A 19 -1.74 -5.42 -8.08
N VAL A 20 -1.39 -6.09 -6.98
CA VAL A 20 -0.16 -6.88 -6.85
C VAL A 20 -0.23 -8.11 -7.75
N GLU A 21 -1.33 -8.88 -7.70
CA GLU A 21 -1.55 -10.04 -8.57
C GLU A 21 -1.46 -9.66 -10.05
N PHE A 22 -2.13 -8.57 -10.45
CA PHE A 22 -2.09 -8.08 -11.82
C PHE A 22 -0.67 -7.70 -12.27
N ALA A 23 0.11 -7.06 -11.39
CA ALA A 23 1.51 -6.74 -11.70
C ALA A 23 2.37 -8.00 -11.88
N GLU A 24 2.14 -9.03 -11.06
CA GLU A 24 2.82 -10.33 -11.19
C GLU A 24 2.45 -11.04 -12.50
N GLU A 25 1.16 -11.01 -12.90
CA GLU A 25 0.68 -11.56 -14.18
C GLU A 25 1.34 -10.89 -15.40
N LEU A 26 1.67 -9.60 -15.29
CA LEU A 26 2.43 -8.86 -16.31
C LEU A 26 3.94 -9.15 -16.30
N GLY A 27 4.41 -10.05 -15.44
CA GLY A 27 5.82 -10.43 -15.32
C GLY A 27 6.67 -9.43 -14.51
N ILE A 28 6.05 -8.52 -13.75
CA ILE A 28 6.77 -7.59 -12.89
C ILE A 28 7.28 -8.33 -11.65
N SER A 29 8.57 -8.22 -11.37
CA SER A 29 9.17 -8.90 -10.21
C SER A 29 8.69 -8.28 -8.90
N LYS A 30 8.61 -9.11 -7.84
CA LYS A 30 8.22 -8.67 -6.48
C LYS A 30 9.05 -7.50 -5.95
N ASN A 31 10.34 -7.46 -6.26
CA ASN A 31 11.21 -6.35 -5.87
C ASN A 31 10.76 -5.03 -6.51
N HIS A 32 10.37 -5.07 -7.78
CA HIS A 32 9.88 -3.89 -8.49
C HIS A 32 8.48 -3.48 -8.00
N ILE A 33 7.59 -4.45 -7.73
CA ILE A 33 6.28 -4.17 -7.10
C ILE A 33 6.47 -3.43 -5.77
N SER A 34 7.46 -3.82 -4.98
CA SER A 34 7.76 -3.16 -3.71
C SER A 34 8.26 -1.72 -3.87
N SER A 35 9.14 -1.45 -4.84
CA SER A 35 9.57 -0.09 -5.15
C SER A 35 8.42 0.80 -5.65
N ILE A 36 7.49 0.23 -6.41
CA ILE A 36 6.27 0.94 -6.84
C ILE A 36 5.37 1.21 -5.63
N ALA A 37 5.17 0.21 -4.76
CA ALA A 37 4.37 0.36 -3.55
C ALA A 37 4.92 1.45 -2.61
N GLN A 38 6.24 1.60 -2.51
CA GLN A 38 6.85 2.67 -1.74
C GLN A 38 6.50 4.07 -2.31
N GLN A 39 6.65 4.26 -3.62
CA GLN A 39 6.30 5.52 -4.29
C GLN A 39 4.80 5.85 -4.15
N VAL A 40 3.95 4.83 -4.29
CA VAL A 40 2.50 4.97 -4.08
C VAL A 40 2.21 5.31 -2.61
N GLY A 41 2.91 4.70 -1.66
CA GLY A 41 2.83 5.01 -0.23
C GLY A 41 3.12 6.47 0.07
N ASP A 42 4.20 7.03 -0.51
CA ASP A 42 4.54 8.45 -0.34
C ASP A 42 3.48 9.38 -0.94
N LEU A 43 2.92 9.04 -2.12
CA LEU A 43 1.83 9.81 -2.73
C LEU A 43 0.56 9.80 -1.88
N LEU A 44 0.18 8.63 -1.34
CA LEU A 44 -1.01 8.48 -0.49
C LEU A 44 -0.85 9.19 0.84
N ALA A 45 0.31 9.04 1.50
CA ALA A 45 0.59 9.68 2.77
C ALA A 45 0.50 11.22 2.67
N GLN A 46 0.88 11.81 1.54
CA GLN A 46 0.84 13.26 1.35
C GLN A 46 -0.54 13.80 0.96
N ASN A 47 -1.35 13.02 0.22
CA ASN A 47 -2.51 13.58 -0.50
C ASN A 47 -3.86 12.97 -0.12
N VAL A 48 -3.88 11.84 0.59
CA VAL A 48 -5.12 11.11 0.89
C VAL A 48 -5.41 11.14 2.39
N PRO A 49 -6.50 11.80 2.83
CA PRO A 49 -6.91 11.73 4.22
C PRO A 49 -7.36 10.29 4.55
N PRO A 50 -6.99 9.76 5.73
CA PRO A 50 -7.37 8.40 6.10
C PRO A 50 -8.90 8.28 6.24
N ALA A 51 -9.48 7.24 5.63
CA ALA A 51 -10.92 6.98 5.63
C ALA A 51 -11.38 6.05 6.77
N ASN A 52 -10.44 5.39 7.47
CA ASN A 52 -10.69 4.50 8.61
C ASN A 52 -9.49 4.48 9.58
N PRO A 53 -9.65 3.92 10.80
CA PRO A 53 -8.58 3.86 11.79
C PRO A 53 -7.33 3.12 11.32
N GLU A 54 -7.47 2.05 10.53
CA GLU A 54 -6.34 1.26 10.02
C GLU A 54 -5.48 2.08 9.05
N GLN A 55 -6.10 2.80 8.11
CA GLN A 55 -5.41 3.72 7.22
C GLN A 55 -4.74 4.87 7.98
N LYS A 56 -5.38 5.36 9.05
CA LYS A 56 -4.79 6.38 9.93
C LYS A 56 -3.50 5.87 10.58
N VAL A 57 -3.53 4.66 11.14
CA VAL A 57 -2.33 4.05 11.75
C VAL A 57 -1.22 3.84 10.72
N VAL A 58 -1.54 3.31 9.54
CA VAL A 58 -0.54 3.12 8.47
C VAL A 58 0.09 4.45 8.07
N LYS A 59 -0.71 5.52 7.94
CA LYS A 59 -0.21 6.86 7.65
C LYS A 59 0.68 7.41 8.77
N GLU A 60 0.28 7.30 10.03
CA GLU A 60 1.08 7.76 11.17
C GLU A 60 2.43 7.02 11.26
N LEU A 61 2.43 5.71 11.01
CA LEU A 61 3.67 4.93 10.91
C LEU A 61 4.53 5.38 9.72
N TRP A 62 3.92 5.66 8.57
CA TRP A 62 4.62 6.15 7.38
C TRP A 62 5.28 7.51 7.59
N ASP A 63 4.59 8.42 8.29
CA ASP A 63 5.03 9.80 8.51
C ASP A 63 6.24 9.89 9.46
N VAL A 64 6.41 8.92 10.37
CA VAL A 64 7.57 8.85 11.30
C VAL A 64 8.70 7.95 10.82
N ALA A 65 8.47 7.14 9.78
CA ALA A 65 9.43 6.16 9.28
C ALA A 65 10.55 6.81 8.44
N SER A 66 11.78 6.32 8.66
CA SER A 66 12.91 6.54 7.74
C SER A 66 12.67 5.84 6.39
N GLN A 67 13.53 6.11 5.40
CA GLN A 67 13.39 5.53 4.06
C GLN A 67 13.41 4.00 4.08
N ASP A 68 14.30 3.40 4.87
CA ASP A 68 14.42 1.94 4.99
C ASP A 68 13.19 1.34 5.70
N GLU A 69 12.67 2.03 6.73
CA GLU A 69 11.46 1.60 7.43
C GLU A 69 10.21 1.71 6.55
N LYS A 70 10.10 2.75 5.72
CA LYS A 70 9.04 2.86 4.70
C LYS A 70 9.11 1.71 3.69
N GLN A 71 10.31 1.31 3.28
CA GLN A 71 10.51 0.17 2.39
C GLN A 71 10.07 -1.14 3.06
N VAL A 72 10.38 -1.32 4.35
CA VAL A 72 9.88 -2.46 5.14
C VAL A 72 8.35 -2.43 5.26
N LEU A 73 7.77 -1.27 5.57
CA LEU A 73 6.33 -1.10 5.70
C LEU A 73 5.62 -1.41 4.37
N ALA A 74 6.09 -0.89 3.25
CA ALA A 74 5.57 -1.21 1.91
C ALA A 74 5.60 -2.71 1.63
N ASN A 75 6.71 -3.39 1.96
CA ASN A 75 6.83 -4.84 1.81
C ASN A 75 5.80 -5.61 2.66
N LEU A 76 5.60 -5.21 3.91
CA LEU A 76 4.62 -5.84 4.80
C LEU A 76 3.19 -5.62 4.31
N MET A 77 2.87 -4.40 3.84
CA MET A 77 1.56 -4.07 3.30
C MET A 77 1.24 -4.87 2.03
N THR A 78 2.21 -5.02 1.12
CA THR A 78 2.07 -5.89 -0.07
C THR A 78 1.75 -7.32 0.34
N LYS A 79 2.50 -7.91 1.29
CA LYS A 79 2.25 -9.27 1.79
C LYS A 79 0.92 -9.42 2.51
N LEU A 80 0.49 -8.39 3.23
CA LEU A 80 -0.79 -8.37 3.94
C LEU A 80 -1.98 -8.28 2.99
N ALA A 81 -1.83 -7.59 1.87
CA ALA A 81 -2.85 -7.45 0.85
C ALA A 81 -3.06 -8.73 0.02
N THR A 82 -2.04 -9.58 -0.09
CA THR A 82 -2.08 -10.86 -0.82
C THR A 82 -2.31 -12.06 0.11
N ARG A 83 -2.89 -11.84 1.29
CA ARG A 83 -3.17 -12.88 2.29
C ARG A 83 -4.61 -13.35 2.23
#